data_AF-A0A1E4C1U6-F1
#
_entry.id   AF-A0A1E4C1U6-F1
#
_cell.length_a   1.000
_cell.length_b   1.000
_cell.length_c   1.000
_cell.angle_alpha   90.00
_cell.angle_beta   90.00
_cell.angle_gamma   90.00
#
_symmetry.space_group_name_H-M   'P 1'
#
loop_
_entity.id
_entity.type
_entity.pdbx_description
1 polymer ?
#
loop_
_entity_poly.entity_id
_entity_poly.type
_entity_poly.pdbx_seq_one_letter_code
_entity_poly.pdbx_strand_id
1 'polypeptide(L)'
;MPPETPHDRKITTMTNSTDQTISPPLRRIREEGSTAAVTHYIGTRWPGIGGPELAPLQERAFLDPEFADAYQPGQVAYVYVAGSGDTLKAPDQPTGLHGLARRFAMPLFKISATGAENALARVADLNLERYAGMYRAQDGLACDPGYDNWRLVLIHPSRKPLAGAPVEARPRVIRVMLPSGLSLIAFEKELHERLSPAGLGGWIASPAGRRHCADLGLDPREAIRLTGYNTGEGERVSRADELYIFKPRLDGGRLLTIIEHIVHDYVVRDVAGRRPNWGWVAPNQGYRSIRPSTAPSA
;
A
#
# COMPACT_ATOMS: atom_id res chain seq x y z
N MET A 1 5.27 -52.92 74.36
CA MET A 1 5.70 -52.15 73.17
C MET A 1 6.11 -53.13 72.08
N PRO A 2 5.31 -53.32 71.02
CA PRO A 2 5.78 -53.84 69.76
C PRO A 2 6.09 -52.69 68.76
N PRO A 3 6.98 -52.88 67.78
CA PRO A 3 7.34 -51.83 66.82
C PRO A 3 6.38 -51.79 65.62
N GLU A 4 5.90 -50.60 65.27
CA GLU A 4 5.16 -50.34 64.03
C GLU A 4 6.11 -50.21 62.83
N THR A 5 5.78 -50.93 61.76
CA THR A 5 6.39 -50.87 60.42
C THR A 5 6.04 -49.55 59.70
N PRO A 6 6.98 -48.95 58.94
CA PRO A 6 6.70 -47.71 58.20
C PRO A 6 5.95 -47.98 56.89
N HIS A 7 4.86 -47.27 56.69
CA HIS A 7 4.08 -47.25 55.45
C HIS A 7 4.81 -46.50 54.32
N ASP A 8 4.94 -47.20 53.20
CA ASP A 8 5.32 -46.72 51.88
C ASP A 8 4.42 -45.55 51.43
N ARG A 9 4.97 -44.34 51.36
CA ARG A 9 4.32 -43.21 50.67
C ARG A 9 4.71 -43.23 49.20
N LYS A 10 3.79 -43.73 48.37
CA LYS A 10 3.81 -43.51 46.92
C LYS A 10 3.79 -42.02 46.62
N ILE A 11 4.89 -41.50 46.08
CA ILE A 11 4.97 -40.17 45.49
C ILE A 11 4.26 -40.24 44.14
N THR A 12 3.04 -39.70 44.08
CA THR A 12 2.33 -39.46 42.83
C THR A 12 2.99 -38.29 42.12
N THR A 13 3.81 -38.58 41.12
CA THR A 13 4.35 -37.59 40.18
C THR A 13 3.19 -37.01 39.36
N MET A 14 2.74 -35.81 39.73
CA MET A 14 1.84 -35.00 38.90
C MET A 14 2.65 -34.41 37.75
N THR A 15 2.61 -35.06 36.58
CA THR A 15 3.07 -34.46 35.32
C THR A 15 2.01 -33.50 34.79
N ASN A 16 2.08 -32.23 35.20
CA ASN A 16 1.41 -31.14 34.49
C ASN A 16 2.30 -30.70 33.32
N SER A 17 2.14 -31.40 32.20
CA SER A 17 2.69 -30.96 30.91
C SER A 17 1.77 -29.87 30.35
N THR A 18 2.08 -28.63 30.67
CA THR A 18 1.60 -27.46 29.93
C THR A 18 2.83 -26.73 29.41
N ASP A 19 3.46 -27.32 28.40
CA ASP A 19 4.43 -26.62 27.55
C ASP A 19 3.68 -25.56 26.72
N GLN A 20 3.18 -24.52 27.40
CA GLN A 20 3.00 -23.24 26.74
C GLN A 20 4.41 -22.70 26.54
N THR A 21 4.93 -22.89 25.34
CA THR A 21 6.18 -22.27 24.92
C THR A 21 5.94 -20.76 24.91
N ILE A 22 6.23 -20.09 26.04
CA ILE A 22 6.19 -18.64 26.15
C ILE A 22 7.33 -18.14 25.26
N SER A 23 7.00 -17.70 24.05
CA SER A 23 7.95 -17.03 23.18
C SER A 23 8.57 -15.87 23.96
N PRO A 24 9.92 -15.77 24.01
CA PRO A 24 10.56 -14.69 24.73
C PRO A 24 10.08 -13.33 24.18
N PRO A 25 9.91 -12.31 25.04
CA PRO A 25 9.41 -11.02 24.60
C PRO A 25 10.33 -10.43 23.53
N LEU A 26 9.73 -9.90 22.46
CA LEU A 26 10.48 -9.29 21.35
C LEU A 26 11.37 -8.15 21.86
N ARG A 27 12.62 -8.11 21.39
CA ARG A 27 13.58 -7.06 21.79
C ARG A 27 13.09 -5.70 21.31
N ARG A 28 12.86 -4.76 22.23
CA ARG A 28 12.51 -3.37 21.90
C ARG A 28 13.68 -2.66 21.17
N ILE A 29 13.37 -1.86 20.15
CA ILE A 29 14.34 -1.11 19.32
C ILE A 29 14.08 0.40 19.30
N ARG A 30 13.04 0.86 19.98
CA ARG A 30 12.69 2.27 20.16
C ARG A 30 12.52 2.57 21.63
N GLU A 31 12.73 3.82 22.00
CA GLU A 31 12.43 4.30 23.36
C GLU A 31 10.95 4.15 23.70
N GLU A 32 10.67 4.09 25.00
CA GLU A 32 9.31 4.19 25.50
C GLU A 32 8.69 5.54 25.13
N GLY A 33 7.40 5.55 24.79
CA GLY A 33 6.72 6.75 24.27
C GLY A 33 6.96 7.04 22.78
N SER A 34 7.78 6.25 22.07
CA SER A 34 7.97 6.44 20.63
C SER A 34 6.64 6.32 19.85
N THR A 35 6.42 7.25 18.93
CA THR A 35 5.29 7.25 17.99
C THR A 35 5.54 6.40 16.75
N ALA A 36 6.65 5.66 16.69
CA ALA A 36 6.94 4.76 15.58
C ALA A 36 5.94 3.61 15.51
N ALA A 37 5.56 3.20 14.29
CA ALA A 37 4.77 1.99 14.09
C ALA A 37 5.55 0.72 14.49
N VAL A 38 6.87 0.73 14.27
CA VAL A 38 7.76 -0.40 14.56
C VAL A 38 8.60 -0.07 15.79
N THR A 39 8.27 -0.67 16.92
CA THR A 39 8.93 -0.45 18.22
C THR A 39 9.75 -1.63 18.70
N HIS A 40 9.51 -2.83 18.16
CA HIS A 40 10.23 -4.06 18.50
C HIS A 40 10.92 -4.66 17.28
N TYR A 41 12.03 -5.35 17.52
CA TYR A 41 12.78 -6.07 16.50
C TYR A 41 12.01 -7.33 16.10
N ILE A 42 11.75 -7.45 14.81
CA ILE A 42 11.21 -8.64 14.18
C ILE A 42 12.13 -8.92 13.01
N GLY A 43 12.57 -10.18 12.83
CA GLY A 43 13.50 -10.58 11.76
C GLY A 43 12.93 -10.46 10.34
N THR A 44 11.76 -9.85 10.17
CA THR A 44 11.05 -9.72 8.90
C THR A 44 11.71 -8.66 8.01
N ARG A 45 12.07 -9.08 6.80
CA ARG A 45 12.43 -8.16 5.72
C ARG A 45 11.18 -7.86 4.89
N TRP A 46 10.60 -6.67 5.07
CA TRP A 46 9.45 -6.26 4.26
C TRP A 46 9.86 -6.00 2.80
N PRO A 47 8.98 -6.32 1.84
CA PRO A 47 9.20 -5.99 0.44
C PRO A 47 9.26 -4.47 0.26
N GLY A 48 10.01 -4.02 -0.74
CA GLY A 48 9.93 -2.66 -1.26
C GLY A 48 8.90 -2.57 -2.38
N ILE A 49 8.17 -1.45 -2.46
CA ILE A 49 7.28 -1.15 -3.59
C ILE A 49 8.02 -1.25 -4.93
N GLY A 50 7.40 -1.79 -5.98
CA GLY A 50 8.06 -2.06 -7.27
C GLY A 50 8.88 -3.36 -7.32
N GLY A 51 8.99 -4.09 -6.20
CA GLY A 51 9.72 -5.37 -6.18
C GLY A 51 11.24 -5.25 -6.22
N PRO A 52 11.99 -6.35 -6.01
CA PRO A 52 13.45 -6.31 -5.88
C PRO A 52 14.18 -5.84 -7.15
N GLU A 53 13.55 -6.00 -8.32
CA GLU A 53 14.15 -5.70 -9.63
C GLU A 53 13.89 -4.27 -10.13
N LEU A 54 13.26 -3.41 -9.31
CA LEU A 54 13.01 -2.02 -9.69
C LEU A 54 14.33 -1.25 -9.86
N ALA A 55 14.77 -1.12 -11.11
CA ALA A 55 15.89 -0.28 -11.52
C ALA A 55 15.39 1.11 -11.98
N PRO A 56 16.14 2.20 -11.76
CA PRO A 56 15.87 3.48 -12.41
C PRO A 56 15.94 3.37 -13.93
N LEU A 57 15.19 4.24 -14.63
CA LEU A 57 15.43 4.51 -16.05
C LEU A 57 16.82 5.13 -16.24
N GLN A 58 17.32 5.10 -17.48
CA GLN A 58 18.53 5.86 -17.85
C GLN A 58 18.31 7.36 -17.57
N GLU A 59 19.37 8.07 -17.15
CA GLU A 59 19.25 9.48 -16.73
C GLU A 59 18.68 10.41 -17.81
N ARG A 60 18.86 10.04 -19.08
CA ARG A 60 18.43 10.80 -20.26
C ARG A 60 17.15 10.26 -20.91
N ALA A 61 16.49 9.26 -20.31
CA ALA A 61 15.35 8.56 -20.94
C ALA A 61 14.22 9.52 -21.42
N PHE A 62 13.98 10.61 -20.71
CA PHE A 62 12.97 11.61 -21.08
C PHE A 62 13.48 12.69 -22.06
N LEU A 63 14.77 12.71 -22.35
CA LEU A 63 15.43 13.59 -23.31
C LEU A 63 15.73 12.89 -24.63
N ASP A 64 15.60 11.57 -24.68
CA ASP A 64 15.82 10.79 -25.89
C ASP A 64 14.69 11.08 -26.91
N PRO A 65 15.01 11.18 -28.21
CA PRO A 65 14.03 11.57 -29.24
C PRO A 65 12.76 10.70 -29.25
N GLU A 66 12.90 9.40 -28.96
CA GLU A 66 11.77 8.46 -28.90
C GLU A 66 10.70 8.89 -27.90
N PHE A 67 11.11 9.46 -26.75
CA PHE A 67 10.16 10.04 -25.80
C PHE A 67 9.84 11.50 -26.16
N ALA A 68 10.86 12.32 -26.38
CA ALA A 68 10.70 13.77 -26.49
C ALA A 68 9.83 14.19 -27.69
N ASP A 69 9.95 13.50 -28.83
CA ASP A 69 9.20 13.82 -30.04
C ASP A 69 7.75 13.28 -29.97
N ALA A 70 7.55 12.17 -29.25
CA ALA A 70 6.26 11.49 -29.14
C ALA A 70 5.39 11.99 -27.98
N TYR A 71 6.01 12.50 -26.91
CA TYR A 71 5.28 12.96 -25.74
C TYR A 71 4.39 14.15 -26.08
N GLN A 72 3.09 13.97 -25.87
CA GLN A 72 2.10 15.05 -25.89
C GLN A 72 1.49 15.17 -24.50
N PRO A 73 1.45 16.37 -23.89
CA PRO A 73 0.87 16.54 -22.57
C PRO A 73 -0.64 16.31 -22.59
N GLY A 74 -1.15 15.61 -21.58
CA GLY A 74 -2.56 15.33 -21.36
C GLY A 74 -3.08 15.99 -20.09
N GLN A 75 -3.54 15.17 -19.15
CA GLN A 75 -4.11 15.64 -17.88
C GLN A 75 -3.12 15.55 -16.73
N VAL A 76 -3.37 16.32 -15.67
CA VAL A 76 -2.58 16.28 -14.44
C VAL A 76 -3.10 15.19 -13.51
N ALA A 77 -2.18 14.44 -12.90
CA ALA A 77 -2.44 13.56 -11.78
C ALA A 77 -1.56 13.94 -10.57
N TYR A 78 -2.10 13.76 -9.38
CA TYR A 78 -1.38 13.89 -8.11
C TYR A 78 -1.30 12.54 -7.44
N VAL A 79 -0.11 11.95 -7.41
CA VAL A 79 0.16 10.76 -6.60
C VAL A 79 0.40 11.20 -5.17
N TYR A 80 -0.29 10.59 -4.23
CA TYR A 80 -0.22 10.96 -2.83
C TYR A 80 0.01 9.76 -1.92
N VAL A 81 0.58 10.03 -0.75
CA VAL A 81 0.73 9.07 0.33
C VAL A 81 -0.06 9.59 1.52
N ALA A 82 -0.94 8.77 2.07
CA ALA A 82 -1.77 9.14 3.20
C ALA A 82 -1.65 8.12 4.34
N GLY A 83 -1.81 8.61 5.57
CA GLY A 83 -1.96 7.79 6.76
C GLY A 83 -3.12 8.31 7.60
N SER A 84 -3.64 7.48 8.50
CA SER A 84 -4.70 7.86 9.44
C SER A 84 -4.34 7.41 10.86
N GLY A 85 -5.03 7.99 11.83
CA GLY A 85 -4.79 7.75 13.26
C GLY A 85 -4.25 8.96 14.00
N ASP A 86 -4.58 9.04 15.29
CA ASP A 86 -4.25 10.17 16.14
C ASP A 86 -3.20 9.83 17.20
N THR A 87 -1.93 9.83 16.78
CA THR A 87 -0.80 9.60 17.68
C THR A 87 -0.50 10.76 18.63
N LEU A 88 -1.06 11.94 18.37
CA LEU A 88 -0.77 13.14 19.16
C LEU A 88 -1.80 13.34 20.27
N LYS A 89 -3.07 12.96 20.06
CA LYS A 89 -4.10 13.06 21.09
C LYS A 89 -4.07 11.89 22.09
N ALA A 90 -3.72 10.68 21.65
CA ALA A 90 -3.70 9.48 22.49
C ALA A 90 -2.53 8.56 22.10
N PRO A 91 -1.29 8.88 22.52
CA PRO A 91 -0.09 8.12 22.13
C PRO A 91 -0.07 6.67 22.64
N ASP A 92 -0.83 6.38 23.71
CA ASP A 92 -1.02 5.07 24.32
C ASP A 92 -2.10 4.22 23.63
N GLN A 93 -2.98 4.83 22.84
CA GLN A 93 -4.09 4.18 22.14
C GLN A 93 -4.07 4.49 20.65
N PRO A 94 -3.10 3.92 19.90
CA PRO A 94 -2.96 4.24 18.49
C PRO A 94 -4.16 3.75 17.69
N THR A 95 -4.78 4.66 16.93
CA THR A 95 -5.98 4.43 16.12
C THR A 95 -5.68 4.48 14.62
N GLY A 96 -6.68 4.22 13.77
CA GLY A 96 -6.57 4.31 12.31
C GLY A 96 -5.55 3.32 11.73
N LEU A 97 -5.03 3.67 10.55
CA LEU A 97 -3.99 2.88 9.88
C LEU A 97 -2.70 2.82 10.73
N HIS A 98 -2.40 3.86 11.50
CA HIS A 98 -1.26 3.87 12.41
C HIS A 98 -1.41 2.83 13.55
N GLY A 99 -2.61 2.67 14.09
CA GLY A 99 -2.95 1.63 15.05
C GLY A 99 -2.74 0.23 14.49
N LEU A 100 -3.24 -0.02 13.28
CA LEU A 100 -2.99 -1.27 12.57
C LEU A 100 -1.48 -1.49 12.34
N ALA A 101 -0.78 -0.45 11.88
CA ALA A 101 0.67 -0.47 11.66
C ALA A 101 1.46 -0.80 12.94
N ARG A 102 1.03 -0.30 14.11
CA ARG A 102 1.62 -0.64 15.41
C ARG A 102 1.33 -2.07 15.84
N ARG A 103 0.08 -2.50 15.73
CA ARG A 103 -0.34 -3.87 16.10
C ARG A 103 0.48 -4.89 15.31
N PHE A 104 0.58 -4.69 14.00
CA PHE A 104 1.33 -5.56 13.10
C PHE A 104 2.81 -5.15 12.95
N ALA A 105 3.31 -4.21 13.75
CA ALA A 105 4.70 -3.75 13.72
C ALA A 105 5.27 -3.54 12.30
N MET A 106 4.52 -2.89 11.42
CA MET A 106 4.86 -2.69 10.00
C MET A 106 4.53 -1.27 9.53
N PRO A 107 5.32 -0.67 8.63
CA PRO A 107 5.07 0.71 8.18
C PRO A 107 4.01 0.73 7.06
N LEU A 108 2.76 1.04 7.41
CA LEU A 108 1.63 1.03 6.46
C LEU A 108 1.18 2.43 6.04
N PHE A 109 0.92 2.60 4.75
CA PHE A 109 0.37 3.82 4.18
C PHE A 109 -0.59 3.50 3.03
N LYS A 110 -1.55 4.40 2.79
CA LYS A 110 -2.31 4.42 1.54
C LYS A 110 -1.52 5.15 0.47
N ILE A 111 -1.47 4.60 -0.74
CA ILE A 111 -0.87 5.25 -1.91
C ILE A 111 -1.86 5.15 -3.07
N SER A 112 -2.19 6.27 -3.70
CA SER A 112 -3.14 6.34 -4.82
C SER A 112 -2.89 7.63 -5.63
N ALA A 113 -3.60 7.79 -6.75
CA ALA A 113 -3.55 8.98 -7.59
C ALA A 113 -4.91 9.69 -7.62
N THR A 114 -4.90 11.00 -7.84
CA THR A 114 -6.14 11.76 -8.07
C THR A 114 -5.94 12.81 -9.15
N GLY A 115 -6.97 13.03 -9.96
CA GLY A 115 -7.07 14.14 -10.90
C GLY A 115 -7.74 15.38 -10.31
N ALA A 116 -8.19 15.31 -9.05
CA ALA A 116 -8.74 16.47 -8.37
C ALA A 116 -7.68 17.57 -8.31
N GLU A 117 -8.09 18.82 -8.55
CA GLU A 117 -7.19 19.98 -8.46
C GLU A 117 -6.48 20.07 -7.09
N ASN A 118 -7.11 19.49 -6.05
CA ASN A 118 -6.62 19.45 -4.69
C ASN A 118 -6.70 18.03 -4.09
N ALA A 119 -5.56 17.42 -3.80
CA ALA A 119 -5.49 16.12 -3.12
C ALA A 119 -6.12 16.12 -1.71
N LEU A 120 -6.32 17.28 -1.09
CA LEU A 120 -7.05 17.39 0.18
C LEU A 120 -8.54 17.07 0.04
N ALA A 121 -9.16 17.35 -1.11
CA ALA A 121 -10.54 16.96 -1.37
C ALA A 121 -10.66 15.43 -1.33
N ARG A 122 -9.71 14.73 -1.96
CA ARG A 122 -9.66 13.27 -1.91
C ARG A 122 -9.46 12.75 -0.47
N VAL A 123 -8.67 13.43 0.34
CA VAL A 123 -8.51 13.07 1.77
C VAL A 123 -9.82 13.26 2.55
N ALA A 124 -10.59 14.31 2.25
CA ALA A 124 -11.90 14.50 2.86
C ALA A 124 -12.87 13.35 2.52
N ASP A 125 -12.86 12.86 1.28
CA ASP A 125 -13.64 11.69 0.88
C ASP A 125 -13.23 10.44 1.69
N LEU A 126 -11.92 10.20 1.85
CA LEU A 126 -11.44 9.06 2.66
C LEU A 126 -11.91 9.15 4.12
N ASN A 127 -11.99 10.35 4.67
CA ASN A 127 -12.48 10.59 6.03
C ASN A 127 -13.97 10.33 6.14
N LEU A 128 -14.75 10.80 5.17
CA LEU A 128 -16.19 10.58 5.11
C LEU A 128 -16.52 9.09 5.00
N GLU A 129 -15.81 8.38 4.13
CA GLU A 129 -15.99 6.94 3.89
C GLU A 129 -15.36 6.06 4.98
N ARG A 130 -14.57 6.65 5.89
CA ARG A 130 -13.72 5.92 6.83
C ARG A 130 -12.93 4.81 6.13
N TYR A 131 -12.32 5.15 5.00
CA TYR A 131 -11.71 4.19 4.07
C TYR A 131 -10.82 3.20 4.83
N ALA A 132 -10.96 1.91 4.57
CA ALA A 132 -10.21 0.82 5.22
C ALA A 132 -10.42 0.65 6.73
N GLY A 133 -11.41 1.31 7.34
CA GLY A 133 -11.70 1.19 8.77
C GLY A 133 -12.37 -0.12 9.16
N MET A 134 -13.05 -0.79 8.22
CA MET A 134 -13.80 -2.01 8.50
C MET A 134 -12.92 -3.26 8.40
N TYR A 135 -13.29 -4.30 9.14
CA TYR A 135 -12.69 -5.65 9.06
C TYR A 135 -13.73 -6.70 9.44
N ARG A 136 -13.42 -7.98 9.17
CA ARG A 136 -14.28 -9.11 9.61
C ARG A 136 -13.80 -9.61 10.97
N ALA A 137 -14.61 -9.38 12.00
CA ALA A 137 -14.46 -9.97 13.32
C ALA A 137 -15.25 -11.29 13.42
N GLN A 138 -15.16 -11.98 14.56
CA GLN A 138 -15.88 -13.24 14.82
C GLN A 138 -17.40 -13.08 14.69
N ASP A 139 -17.95 -11.98 15.21
CA ASP A 139 -19.39 -11.72 15.27
C ASP A 139 -19.92 -10.90 14.06
N GLY A 140 -19.10 -10.69 13.04
CA GLY A 140 -19.49 -9.96 11.82
C GLY A 140 -18.53 -8.83 11.45
N LEU A 141 -19.07 -7.80 10.77
CA LEU A 141 -18.27 -6.64 10.38
C LEU A 141 -18.07 -5.71 11.59
N ALA A 142 -16.81 -5.35 11.83
CA ALA A 142 -16.41 -4.38 12.84
C ALA A 142 -15.67 -3.22 12.18
N CYS A 143 -15.56 -2.09 12.90
CA CYS A 143 -14.86 -0.89 12.42
C CYS A 143 -13.92 -0.37 13.51
N ASP A 144 -12.65 -0.18 13.18
CA ASP A 144 -11.67 0.43 14.07
C ASP A 144 -11.83 1.97 14.06
N PRO A 145 -11.65 2.66 15.21
CA PRO A 145 -11.68 4.12 15.26
C PRO A 145 -10.48 4.76 14.54
N GLY A 146 -10.59 6.06 14.22
CA GLY A 146 -9.48 6.88 13.70
C GLY A 146 -9.24 6.82 12.18
N TYR A 147 -10.07 6.07 11.44
CA TYR A 147 -10.09 6.07 9.97
C TYR A 147 -10.86 7.25 9.36
N ASP A 148 -11.39 8.15 10.18
CA ASP A 148 -11.94 9.47 9.82
C ASP A 148 -10.92 10.61 9.93
N ASN A 149 -9.64 10.28 10.15
CA ASN A 149 -8.54 11.25 10.31
C ASN A 149 -7.35 10.93 9.39
N TRP A 150 -7.64 10.61 8.12
CA TRP A 150 -6.68 10.58 7.03
C TRP A 150 -6.05 11.96 6.83
N ARG A 151 -4.75 11.93 6.55
CA ARG A 151 -3.93 13.09 6.23
C ARG A 151 -2.84 12.72 5.24
N LEU A 152 -2.50 13.66 4.36
CA LEU A 152 -1.34 13.53 3.50
C LEU A 152 -0.06 13.47 4.35
N VAL A 153 0.87 12.61 3.95
CA VAL A 153 2.16 12.43 4.62
C VAL A 153 3.26 13.08 3.79
N LEU A 154 4.34 13.52 4.44
CA LEU A 154 5.51 14.01 3.73
C LEU A 154 6.21 12.85 2.99
N ILE A 155 6.40 13.02 1.69
CA ILE A 155 7.16 12.11 0.85
C ILE A 155 8.56 12.71 0.72
N HIS A 156 9.59 11.92 0.97
CA HIS A 156 10.97 12.35 0.81
C HIS A 156 11.66 11.47 -0.24
N PRO A 157 11.46 11.75 -1.54
CA PRO A 157 12.24 11.08 -2.57
C PRO A 157 13.74 11.30 -2.33
N SER A 158 14.53 10.23 -2.43
CA SER A 158 15.99 10.28 -2.26
C SER A 158 16.71 10.99 -3.41
N ARG A 159 15.99 11.32 -4.48
CA ARG A 159 16.48 12.03 -5.67
C ARG A 159 15.41 12.97 -6.22
N LYS A 160 15.83 13.88 -7.09
CA LYS A 160 14.91 14.67 -7.93
C LYS A 160 14.34 13.83 -9.07
N PRO A 161 13.20 14.24 -9.66
CA PRO A 161 12.74 13.70 -10.93
C PRO A 161 13.84 13.77 -12.01
N LEU A 162 13.83 12.82 -12.93
CA LEU A 162 14.76 12.80 -14.07
C LEU A 162 14.58 14.05 -14.93
N ALA A 163 15.67 14.50 -15.57
CA ALA A 163 15.65 15.68 -16.43
C ALA A 163 14.69 15.46 -17.61
N GLY A 164 13.83 16.43 -17.88
CA GLY A 164 12.80 16.33 -18.94
C GLY A 164 11.57 15.52 -18.56
N ALA A 165 11.58 14.79 -17.43
CA ALA A 165 10.41 14.05 -16.99
C ALA A 165 9.24 15.00 -16.69
N PRO A 166 8.01 14.68 -17.11
CA PRO A 166 6.83 15.49 -16.82
C PRO A 166 6.33 15.26 -15.37
N VAL A 167 7.26 15.27 -14.41
CA VAL A 167 7.06 14.91 -13.00
C VAL A 167 7.66 15.98 -12.10
N GLU A 168 6.89 16.40 -11.09
CA GLU A 168 7.32 17.35 -10.07
C GLU A 168 7.10 16.76 -8.68
N ALA A 169 8.20 16.57 -7.93
CA ALA A 169 8.14 16.08 -6.56
C ALA A 169 7.85 17.24 -5.59
N ARG A 170 6.63 17.29 -5.03
CA ARG A 170 6.24 18.23 -3.97
C ARG A 170 6.25 17.51 -2.61
N PRO A 171 6.27 18.24 -1.48
CA PRO A 171 6.43 17.61 -0.17
C PRO A 171 5.36 16.57 0.20
N ARG A 172 4.11 16.72 -0.26
CA ARG A 172 2.98 15.84 0.11
C ARG A 172 2.35 15.09 -1.06
N VAL A 173 2.75 15.43 -2.28
CA VAL A 173 2.24 14.85 -3.53
C VAL A 173 3.34 14.83 -4.57
N ILE A 174 3.30 13.88 -5.49
CA ILE A 174 4.09 13.92 -6.72
C ILE A 174 3.12 14.29 -7.84
N ARG A 175 3.32 15.46 -8.45
CA ARG A 175 2.51 15.92 -9.57
C ARG A 175 3.07 15.32 -10.85
N VAL A 176 2.19 14.80 -11.71
CA VAL A 176 2.55 14.16 -12.97
C VAL A 176 1.68 14.77 -14.07
N MET A 177 2.28 15.23 -15.16
CA MET A 177 1.54 15.53 -16.39
C MET A 177 1.49 14.24 -17.23
N LEU A 178 0.36 13.55 -17.19
CA LEU A 178 0.17 12.29 -17.92
C LEU A 178 0.26 12.55 -19.43
N PRO A 179 0.82 11.62 -20.22
CA PRO A 179 0.76 11.67 -21.67
C PRO A 179 -0.69 11.69 -22.17
N SER A 180 -0.92 12.34 -23.30
CA SER A 180 -2.21 12.32 -23.99
C SER A 180 -2.63 10.86 -24.27
N GLY A 181 -3.89 10.55 -24.00
CA GLY A 181 -4.44 9.19 -24.11
C GLY A 181 -4.21 8.30 -22.89
N LEU A 182 -3.30 8.62 -21.96
CA LEU A 182 -3.20 7.91 -20.68
C LEU A 182 -4.26 8.46 -19.71
N SER A 183 -5.33 7.69 -19.49
CA SER A 183 -6.35 8.07 -18.52
C SER A 183 -5.83 7.96 -17.08
N LEU A 184 -6.38 8.76 -16.17
CA LEU A 184 -6.08 8.67 -14.74
C LEU A 184 -6.34 7.25 -14.19
N ILE A 185 -7.44 6.63 -14.60
CA ILE A 185 -7.81 5.27 -14.17
C ILE A 185 -6.76 4.24 -14.63
N ALA A 186 -6.30 4.35 -15.87
CA ALA A 186 -5.25 3.47 -16.40
C ALA A 186 -3.92 3.67 -15.69
N PHE A 187 -3.55 4.93 -15.45
CA PHE A 187 -2.37 5.28 -14.67
C PHE A 187 -2.44 4.73 -13.24
N GLU A 188 -3.58 4.90 -12.55
CA GLU A 188 -3.79 4.41 -11.19
C GLU A 188 -3.75 2.87 -11.13
N LYS A 189 -4.35 2.19 -12.10
CA LYS A 189 -4.28 0.72 -12.20
C LYS A 189 -2.84 0.24 -12.33
N GLU A 190 -2.06 0.83 -13.24
CA GLU A 190 -0.65 0.46 -13.43
C GLU A 190 0.20 0.84 -12.19
N LEU A 191 -0.11 1.96 -11.54
CA LEU A 191 0.50 2.34 -10.27
C LEU A 191 0.26 1.25 -9.22
N HIS A 192 -0.99 0.82 -9.02
CA HIS A 192 -1.33 -0.23 -8.07
C HIS A 192 -0.68 -1.57 -8.41
N GLU A 193 -0.63 -1.94 -9.68
CA GLU A 193 0.06 -3.15 -10.15
C GLU A 193 1.54 -3.14 -9.76
N ARG A 194 2.24 -2.02 -10.00
CA ARG A 194 3.66 -1.88 -9.65
C ARG A 194 3.90 -1.75 -8.14
N LEU A 195 2.93 -1.24 -7.38
CA LEU A 195 3.00 -1.20 -5.92
C LEU A 195 2.66 -2.55 -5.27
N SER A 196 1.96 -3.45 -5.99
CA SER A 196 1.42 -4.71 -5.48
C SER A 196 2.42 -5.63 -4.77
N PRO A 197 3.74 -5.68 -5.11
CA PRO A 197 4.70 -6.50 -4.35
C PRO A 197 4.78 -6.14 -2.86
N ALA A 198 4.40 -4.91 -2.50
CA ALA A 198 4.33 -4.45 -1.11
C ALA A 198 2.90 -4.18 -0.63
N GLY A 199 1.88 -4.63 -1.37
CA GLY A 199 0.48 -4.52 -0.97
C GLY A 199 0.19 -5.36 0.28
N LEU A 200 -0.43 -4.75 1.29
CA LEU A 200 -0.68 -5.38 2.60
C LEU A 200 -1.38 -6.73 2.46
N GLY A 201 -2.50 -6.76 1.76
CA GLY A 201 -3.32 -7.97 1.66
C GLY A 201 -2.62 -9.12 0.90
N GLY A 202 -1.82 -8.81 -0.12
CA GLY A 202 -1.02 -9.81 -0.82
C GLY A 202 0.14 -10.32 0.05
N TRP A 203 0.84 -9.40 0.71
CA TRP A 203 1.99 -9.75 1.55
C TRP A 203 1.59 -10.52 2.81
N ILE A 204 0.52 -10.14 3.50
CA ILE A 204 0.07 -10.80 4.74
C ILE A 204 -0.36 -12.25 4.46
N ALA A 205 -0.89 -12.50 3.27
CA ALA A 205 -1.27 -13.83 2.81
C ALA A 205 -0.07 -14.68 2.33
N SER A 206 1.13 -14.10 2.18
CA SER A 206 2.34 -14.84 1.78
C SER A 206 2.91 -15.69 2.92
N PRO A 207 3.79 -16.68 2.65
CA PRO A 207 4.49 -17.41 3.72
C PRO A 207 5.29 -16.50 4.66
N ALA A 208 5.89 -15.42 4.15
CA ALA A 208 6.64 -14.48 4.97
C ALA A 208 5.72 -13.64 5.87
N GLY A 209 4.57 -13.18 5.34
CA GLY A 209 3.57 -12.46 6.12
C GLY A 209 2.94 -13.32 7.21
N ARG A 210 2.61 -14.58 6.92
CA ARG A 210 2.08 -15.51 7.92
C ARG A 210 3.06 -15.79 9.05
N ARG A 211 4.35 -15.97 8.74
CA ARG A 211 5.40 -16.11 9.77
C ARG A 211 5.51 -14.85 10.62
N HIS A 212 5.50 -13.68 10.01
CA HIS A 212 5.52 -12.41 10.73
C HIS A 212 4.34 -12.27 11.71
N CYS A 213 3.12 -12.64 11.30
CA CYS A 213 1.97 -12.64 12.20
C CYS A 213 2.12 -13.66 13.33
N ALA A 214 2.66 -14.85 13.04
CA ALA A 214 2.92 -15.86 14.06
C ALA A 214 3.96 -15.39 15.09
N ASP A 215 5.03 -14.72 14.66
CA ASP A 215 6.04 -14.12 15.55
C ASP A 215 5.44 -13.05 16.49
N LEU A 216 4.31 -12.45 16.10
CA LEU A 216 3.55 -11.47 16.87
C LEU A 216 2.36 -12.05 17.64
N GLY A 217 2.02 -13.33 17.45
CA GLY A 217 0.82 -13.95 18.00
C GLY A 217 -0.49 -13.37 17.46
N LEU A 218 -0.51 -12.91 16.20
CA LEU A 218 -1.67 -12.26 15.57
C LEU A 218 -2.29 -13.12 14.44
N ASP A 219 -3.59 -12.98 14.22
CA ASP A 219 -4.25 -13.53 13.03
C ASP A 219 -4.03 -12.61 11.81
N PRO A 220 -3.45 -13.09 10.69
CA PRO A 220 -3.33 -12.29 9.46
C PRO A 220 -4.66 -11.75 8.92
N ARG A 221 -5.80 -12.36 9.24
CA ARG A 221 -7.13 -11.89 8.81
C ARG A 221 -7.49 -10.53 9.41
N GLU A 222 -6.98 -10.20 10.60
CA GLU A 222 -7.20 -8.89 11.23
C GLU A 222 -6.51 -7.74 10.47
N ALA A 223 -5.52 -8.04 9.61
CA ALA A 223 -4.90 -7.05 8.75
C ALA A 223 -5.73 -6.73 7.49
N ILE A 224 -6.70 -7.58 7.14
CA ILE A 224 -7.51 -7.40 5.92
C ILE A 224 -8.58 -6.34 6.16
N ARG A 225 -8.45 -5.23 5.45
CA ARG A 225 -9.30 -4.06 5.60
C ARG A 225 -10.32 -3.92 4.49
N LEU A 226 -11.46 -3.36 4.86
CA LEU A 226 -12.64 -3.16 4.03
C LEU A 226 -13.11 -1.70 4.15
N THR A 227 -13.81 -1.23 3.12
CA THR A 227 -14.51 0.05 3.09
C THR A 227 -15.98 -0.21 2.78
N GLY A 228 -16.88 0.39 3.57
CA GLY A 228 -18.31 0.43 3.29
C GLY A 228 -18.64 1.61 2.39
N TYR A 229 -19.42 1.36 1.33
CA TYR A 229 -19.94 2.37 0.43
C TYR A 229 -21.45 2.40 0.58
N ASN A 230 -21.97 3.49 1.12
CA ASN A 230 -23.40 3.72 1.26
C ASN A 230 -23.92 4.35 -0.03
N THR A 231 -24.35 3.54 -0.98
CA THR A 231 -24.86 4.02 -2.28
C THR A 231 -26.38 4.25 -2.29
N GLY A 232 -27.00 4.44 -1.12
CA GLY A 232 -28.44 4.68 -0.96
C GLY A 232 -29.34 3.44 -1.12
N GLU A 233 -28.92 2.42 -1.89
CA GLU A 233 -29.73 1.22 -2.16
C GLU A 233 -29.20 -0.08 -1.50
N GLY A 234 -28.17 0.01 -0.65
CA GLY A 234 -27.66 -1.11 0.13
C GLY A 234 -26.26 -0.88 0.68
N GLU A 235 -25.86 -1.68 1.67
CA GLU A 235 -24.48 -1.71 2.17
C GLU A 235 -23.60 -2.50 1.21
N ARG A 236 -22.82 -1.81 0.39
CA ARG A 236 -21.75 -2.44 -0.38
C ARG A 236 -20.46 -2.33 0.40
N VAL A 237 -19.84 -3.47 0.73
CA VAL A 237 -18.51 -3.50 1.32
C VAL A 237 -17.51 -4.01 0.29
N SER A 238 -16.38 -3.33 0.12
CA SER A 238 -15.30 -3.78 -0.77
C SER A 238 -13.96 -3.72 -0.06
N ARG A 239 -13.01 -4.54 -0.53
CA ARG A 239 -11.67 -4.61 0.06
C ARG A 239 -10.88 -3.33 -0.21
N ALA A 240 -10.11 -2.90 0.78
CA ALA A 240 -9.19 -1.77 0.65
C ALA A 240 -7.82 -2.27 0.18
N ASP A 241 -7.62 -2.32 -1.14
CA ASP A 241 -6.40 -2.88 -1.75
C ASP A 241 -5.25 -1.88 -1.89
N GLU A 242 -5.48 -0.61 -1.52
CA GLU A 242 -4.52 0.48 -1.70
C GLU A 242 -3.65 0.73 -0.46
N LEU A 243 -3.51 -0.26 0.41
CA LEU A 243 -2.64 -0.20 1.59
C LEU A 243 -1.32 -0.91 1.31
N TYR A 244 -0.21 -0.21 1.50
CA TYR A 244 1.13 -0.69 1.16
C TYR A 244 2.09 -0.60 2.33
N ILE A 245 3.01 -1.56 2.40
CA ILE A 245 4.17 -1.49 3.26
C ILE A 245 5.15 -0.49 2.64
N PHE A 246 5.29 0.68 3.24
CA PHE A 246 5.99 1.81 2.65
C PHE A 246 6.66 2.67 3.72
N LYS A 247 7.90 3.10 3.47
CA LYS A 247 8.67 3.97 4.37
C LYS A 247 8.91 5.30 3.64
N PRO A 248 8.15 6.38 3.90
CA PRO A 248 8.19 7.60 3.08
C PRO A 248 9.57 8.23 2.85
N ARG A 249 10.52 8.03 3.78
CA ARG A 249 11.91 8.49 3.67
C ARG A 249 12.85 7.56 2.91
N LEU A 250 12.58 6.26 2.88
CA LEU A 250 13.45 5.27 2.25
C LEU A 250 12.91 4.85 0.88
N ASP A 251 11.59 4.74 0.75
CA ASP A 251 10.91 4.24 -0.44
C ASP A 251 10.41 5.37 -1.35
N GLY A 252 10.52 6.64 -0.94
CA GLY A 252 10.09 7.79 -1.74
C GLY A 252 10.76 7.87 -3.12
N GLY A 253 12.05 7.51 -3.22
CA GLY A 253 12.76 7.43 -4.50
C GLY A 253 12.25 6.30 -5.39
N ARG A 254 11.80 5.18 -4.79
CA ARG A 254 11.21 4.05 -5.52
C ARG A 254 9.84 4.41 -6.09
N LEU A 255 9.02 5.12 -5.33
CA LEU A 255 7.73 5.63 -5.80
C LEU A 255 7.92 6.55 -7.01
N LEU A 256 8.90 7.45 -6.95
CA LEU A 256 9.26 8.32 -8.08
C LEU A 256 9.69 7.51 -9.30
N THR A 257 10.55 6.50 -9.13
CA THR A 257 10.96 5.60 -10.22
C THR A 257 9.78 4.86 -10.84
N ILE A 258 8.84 4.35 -10.04
CA ILE A 258 7.63 3.69 -10.54
C ILE A 258 6.83 4.65 -11.43
N ILE A 259 6.58 5.86 -10.95
CA ILE A 259 5.81 6.89 -11.68
C ILE A 259 6.47 7.23 -13.02
N GLU A 260 7.78 7.48 -13.02
CA GLU A 260 8.55 7.78 -14.22
C GLU A 260 8.47 6.64 -15.24
N HIS A 261 8.64 5.39 -14.81
CA HIS A 261 8.48 4.25 -15.70
C HIS A 261 7.08 4.16 -16.29
N ILE A 262 6.01 4.48 -15.55
CA ILE A 262 4.64 4.37 -16.10
C ILE A 262 4.47 5.34 -17.25
N VAL A 263 4.92 6.58 -17.06
CA VAL A 263 4.85 7.64 -18.07
C VAL A 263 5.73 7.30 -19.27
N HIS A 264 6.98 6.92 -19.02
CA HIS A 264 7.95 6.61 -20.07
C HIS A 264 7.51 5.40 -20.90
N ASP A 265 7.19 4.28 -20.25
CA ASP A 265 6.76 3.05 -20.93
C ASP A 265 5.52 3.27 -21.78
N TYR A 266 4.58 4.09 -21.31
CA TYR A 266 3.37 4.40 -22.07
C TYR A 266 3.71 5.05 -23.41
N VAL A 267 4.55 6.07 -23.40
CA VAL A 267 4.92 6.83 -24.62
C VAL A 267 5.75 5.97 -25.56
N VAL A 268 6.83 5.36 -25.06
CA VAL A 268 7.77 4.58 -25.88
C VAL A 268 7.11 3.33 -26.46
N ARG A 269 6.27 2.62 -25.70
CA ARG A 269 5.58 1.44 -26.23
C ARG A 269 4.48 1.79 -27.22
N ASP A 270 3.86 2.96 -27.10
CA ASP A 270 2.90 3.44 -28.11
C ASP A 270 3.62 3.71 -29.44
N VAL A 271 4.78 4.37 -29.41
CA VAL A 271 5.65 4.59 -30.59
C VAL A 271 6.05 3.27 -31.25
N ALA A 272 6.39 2.26 -30.45
CA ALA A 272 6.74 0.93 -30.95
C ALA A 272 5.54 0.11 -31.48
N GLY A 273 4.33 0.68 -31.53
CA GLY A 273 3.10 -0.02 -31.95
C GLY A 273 2.66 -1.11 -30.97
N ARG A 274 3.15 -1.06 -29.73
CA ARG A 274 2.90 -2.03 -28.65
C ARG A 274 2.17 -1.36 -27.48
N ARG A 275 1.22 -0.48 -27.81
CA ARG A 275 0.49 0.30 -26.80
C ARG A 275 0.01 -0.62 -25.69
N PRO A 276 0.36 -0.35 -24.43
CA PRO A 276 -0.09 -1.18 -23.34
C PRO A 276 -1.62 -1.18 -23.29
N ASN A 277 -2.24 -2.35 -23.08
CA ASN A 277 -3.69 -2.47 -22.86
C ASN A 277 -4.07 -1.98 -21.45
N TRP A 278 -3.69 -0.75 -21.12
CA TRP A 278 -3.98 -0.08 -19.87
C TRP A 278 -5.27 0.73 -20.07
N GLY A 279 -6.41 0.04 -19.99
CA GLY A 279 -7.74 0.64 -20.06
C GLY A 279 -8.79 -0.35 -19.61
N TRP A 280 -9.91 0.15 -19.09
CA TRP A 280 -11.15 -0.62 -19.04
C TRP A 280 -11.70 -0.66 -20.47
N VAL A 281 -11.47 -1.78 -21.17
CA VAL A 281 -12.39 -2.17 -22.23
C VAL A 281 -13.40 -3.06 -21.52
N ALA A 282 -14.57 -2.51 -21.17
CA ALA A 282 -15.73 -3.38 -21.09
C ALA A 282 -15.81 -4.08 -22.46
N PRO A 283 -15.99 -5.41 -22.56
CA PRO A 283 -16.04 -6.13 -23.83
C PRO A 283 -17.00 -5.53 -24.88
N ASN A 284 -17.85 -4.60 -24.45
CA ASN A 284 -18.95 -4.00 -25.19
C ASN A 284 -18.67 -2.56 -25.67
N GLN A 285 -17.54 -1.93 -25.28
CA GLN A 285 -17.17 -0.60 -25.79
C GLN A 285 -16.25 -0.73 -26.99
N GLY A 286 -16.87 -0.96 -28.15
CA GLY A 286 -16.22 -0.87 -29.45
C GLY A 286 -15.83 0.57 -29.77
N TYR A 287 -14.54 0.84 -29.83
CA TYR A 287 -14.00 1.91 -30.66
C TYR A 287 -12.93 1.31 -31.59
N ARG A 288 -13.39 0.75 -32.71
CA ARG A 288 -12.60 0.71 -33.95
C ARG A 288 -13.18 1.76 -34.88
N SER A 289 -12.64 2.99 -34.82
CA SER A 289 -12.73 3.88 -35.98
C SER A 289 -11.67 3.38 -36.97
N ILE A 290 -12.08 2.50 -37.88
CA ILE A 290 -11.36 2.30 -39.12
C ILE A 290 -11.66 3.55 -39.94
N ARG A 291 -10.70 4.48 -40.04
CA ARG A 291 -10.77 5.50 -41.10
C ARG A 291 -10.63 4.77 -42.44
N PRO A 292 -11.56 4.94 -43.40
CA PRO A 292 -11.33 4.49 -44.75
C PRO A 292 -10.17 5.29 -45.35
N SER A 293 -9.18 4.60 -45.91
CA SER A 293 -8.17 5.22 -46.75
C SER A 293 -8.85 5.78 -47.99
N THR A 294 -8.89 7.10 -48.15
CA THR A 294 -9.08 7.72 -49.45
C THR A 294 -7.81 7.52 -50.26
N ALA A 295 -7.82 6.57 -51.19
CA ALA A 295 -6.88 6.56 -52.30
C ALA A 295 -7.46 7.46 -53.42
N PRO A 296 -6.63 8.27 -54.10
CA PRO A 296 -7.05 9.03 -55.26
C PRO A 296 -6.99 8.12 -56.51
N SER A 297 -7.96 8.22 -57.38
CA SER A 297 -7.87 7.67 -58.73
C SER A 297 -8.43 8.67 -59.74
N ALA A 298 -7.51 9.10 -60.60
CA ALA A 298 -7.58 9.65 -61.95
C ALA A 298 -8.94 10.06 -62.52
#